data_AF-A0A7J6TD57-F1
#
_entry.id   AF-A0A7J6TD57-F1
#
_cell.length_a   1.000
_cell.length_b   1.000
_cell.length_c   1.000
_cell.angle_alpha   90.00
_cell.angle_beta   90.00
_cell.angle_gamma   90.00
#
_symmetry.space_group_name_H-M   'P 1'
#
loop_
_entity.id
_entity.type
_entity.pdbx_description
1 polymer ?
#
loop_
_entity_poly.entity_id
_entity_poly.type
_entity_poly.pdbx_seq_one_letter_code
_entity_poly.pdbx_strand_id
1 'polypeptide(L)'
;AATFKPAAWFKGIFLPLIICPTCTIREAVIVCSVLSKCSLPVLHSAAALVRLCQLSGYSWPGPTASIAIRTIINKKYSLPKRAVTAVVDHYKGFIPDEREMPVLWHQSLLAFVQRYKHELSQSEIRTLKAVMKAHPHKEITIEIRRELSAAEDTRTGKMLAGLAPAGGASNDPFPSLRQFTAPAAMDLS
;
A
#
# COMPACT_ATOMS: atom_id res chain seq x y z
N ALA A 1 12.83 9.40 22.62
CA ALA A 1 13.28 8.08 23.08
C ALA A 1 12.12 7.08 23.31
N ALA A 2 11.15 6.96 22.39
CA ALA A 2 10.05 5.97 22.46
C ALA A 2 10.23 4.79 21.48
N THR A 3 11.31 4.79 20.70
CA THR A 3 11.60 3.84 19.62
C THR A 3 12.33 2.58 20.08
N PHE A 4 12.78 2.50 21.34
CA PHE A 4 13.56 1.37 21.85
C PHE A 4 12.73 0.08 22.09
N LYS A 5 11.39 0.17 22.12
CA LYS A 5 10.49 -1.00 22.13
C LYS A 5 9.48 -0.92 20.98
N PRO A 6 9.84 -1.37 19.77
CA PRO A 6 8.97 -1.27 18.58
C PRO A 6 7.60 -1.94 18.79
N ALA A 7 7.53 -3.01 19.57
CA ALA A 7 6.28 -3.68 19.90
C ALA A 7 5.31 -2.82 20.73
N ALA A 8 5.83 -2.01 21.66
CA ALA A 8 5.00 -1.13 22.50
C ALA A 8 4.48 0.07 21.70
N TRP A 9 5.30 0.61 20.79
CA TRP A 9 4.89 1.70 19.92
C TRP A 9 3.81 1.27 18.93
N PHE A 10 3.94 0.08 18.31
CA PHE A 10 2.92 -0.44 17.40
C PHE A 10 1.58 -0.72 18.09
N LYS A 11 1.62 -1.37 19.25
CA LYS A 11 0.41 -1.73 20.00
C LYS A 11 -0.23 -0.56 20.73
N GLY A 12 0.57 0.37 21.25
CA GLY A 12 0.10 1.46 22.11
C GLY A 12 -0.17 2.77 21.40
N ILE A 13 0.48 3.04 20.26
CA ILE A 13 0.35 4.32 19.56
C ILE A 13 -0.17 4.08 18.14
N PHE A 14 0.52 3.28 17.34
CA PHE A 14 0.21 3.17 15.91
C PHE A 14 -1.15 2.53 15.62
N LEU A 15 -1.42 1.34 16.15
CA LEU A 15 -2.69 0.64 15.93
C LEU A 15 -3.89 1.42 16.45
N PRO A 16 -3.93 1.89 17.71
CA PRO A 16 -5.11 2.62 18.18
C PRO A 16 -5.34 3.92 17.42
N LEU A 17 -4.28 4.62 16.98
CA LEU A 17 -4.44 5.83 16.17
C LEU A 17 -5.04 5.55 14.78
N ILE A 18 -4.62 4.50 14.09
CA ILE A 18 -5.15 4.20 12.75
C ILE A 18 -6.55 3.60 12.80
N ILE A 19 -6.87 2.86 13.87
CA ILE A 19 -8.19 2.26 14.07
C ILE A 19 -9.23 3.28 14.55
N CYS A 20 -8.79 4.37 15.18
CA CYS A 20 -9.68 5.38 15.70
C CYS A 20 -10.43 6.12 14.56
N PRO A 21 -11.76 6.26 14.63
CA PRO A 21 -12.54 6.97 13.61
C PRO A 21 -12.29 8.49 13.61
N THR A 22 -11.67 9.04 14.66
CA THR A 22 -11.34 10.48 14.75
C THR A 22 -9.99 10.83 14.14
N CYS A 23 -9.24 9.85 13.64
CA CYS A 23 -7.90 10.06 13.09
C CYS A 23 -7.96 10.82 11.76
N THR A 24 -7.28 11.96 11.72
CA THR A 24 -7.20 12.78 10.52
C THR A 24 -6.10 12.30 9.57
N ILE A 25 -6.25 12.61 8.27
CA ILE A 25 -5.23 12.30 7.25
C ILE A 25 -3.87 12.93 7.62
N ARG A 26 -3.87 14.12 8.22
CA ARG A 26 -2.64 14.82 8.63
C ARG A 26 -1.90 14.06 9.72
N GLU A 27 -2.61 13.59 10.75
CA GLU A 27 -2.01 12.79 11.82
C GLU A 27 -1.44 11.48 11.30
N ALA A 28 -2.19 10.78 10.43
CA ALA A 28 -1.73 9.55 9.78
C ALA A 28 -0.44 9.79 8.98
N VAL A 29 -0.34 10.88 8.22
CA VAL A 29 0.87 11.25 7.46
C VAL A 29 2.05 11.51 8.40
N ILE A 30 1.84 12.24 9.50
CA ILE A 30 2.90 12.55 10.47
C ILE A 30 3.42 11.25 11.11
N VAL A 31 2.53 10.40 11.62
CA VAL A 31 2.90 9.11 12.24
C VAL A 31 3.61 8.20 11.23
N CYS A 32 3.12 8.15 9.99
CA CYS A 32 3.76 7.39 8.92
C CYS A 32 5.14 7.97 8.52
N SER A 33 5.34 9.28 8.60
CA SER A 33 6.66 9.89 8.36
C SER A 33 7.69 9.55 9.44
N VAL A 34 7.24 9.34 10.68
CA VAL A 34 8.10 8.84 11.76
C VAL A 34 8.38 7.35 11.54
N LEU A 35 7.36 6.57 11.19
CA LEU A 35 7.48 5.16 10.82
C LEU A 35 8.49 4.95 9.68
N SER A 36 8.48 5.84 8.67
CA SER A 36 9.39 5.77 7.53
C SER A 36 10.84 6.11 7.89
N LYS A 37 11.11 6.77 9.03
CA LYS A 37 12.46 7.09 9.50
C LYS A 37 12.99 6.06 10.50
N CYS A 38 12.11 5.42 11.28
CA CYS A 38 12.52 4.41 12.24
C CYS A 38 12.91 3.08 11.57
N SER A 39 13.95 2.43 12.07
CA SER A 39 14.29 1.06 11.70
C SER A 39 13.50 0.10 12.59
N LEU A 40 12.58 -0.67 12.00
CA LEU A 40 11.70 -1.58 12.73
C LEU A 40 11.96 -3.05 12.36
N PRO A 41 11.83 -3.98 13.32
CA PRO A 41 11.87 -5.41 13.03
C PRO A 41 10.73 -5.83 12.09
N VAL A 42 11.07 -6.56 11.03
CA VAL A 42 10.12 -7.01 9.98
C VAL A 42 8.91 -7.73 10.55
N LEU A 43 9.10 -8.54 11.59
CA LEU A 43 8.06 -9.36 12.20
C LEU A 43 6.93 -8.52 12.82
N HIS A 44 7.27 -7.40 13.48
CA HIS A 44 6.27 -6.52 14.09
C HIS A 44 5.50 -5.72 13.03
N SER A 45 6.20 -5.24 12.00
CA SER A 45 5.58 -4.54 10.87
C SER A 45 4.62 -5.45 10.10
N ALA A 46 4.98 -6.71 9.87
CA ALA A 46 4.12 -7.70 9.23
C ALA A 46 2.87 -8.01 10.07
N ALA A 47 3.02 -8.16 11.39
CA ALA A 47 1.88 -8.36 12.29
C ALA A 47 0.93 -7.15 12.31
N ALA A 48 1.48 -5.93 12.35
CA ALA A 48 0.69 -4.70 12.27
C ALA A 48 -0.05 -4.58 10.93
N LEU A 49 0.62 -4.91 9.82
CA LEU A 49 0.01 -4.91 8.49
C LEU A 49 -1.17 -5.88 8.41
N VAL A 50 -1.00 -7.12 8.88
CA VAL A 50 -2.10 -8.10 8.89
C VAL A 50 -3.28 -7.61 9.73
N ARG A 51 -3.02 -6.95 10.87
CA ARG A 51 -4.09 -6.35 11.68
C ARG A 51 -4.81 -5.23 10.96
N LEU A 52 -4.10 -4.37 10.23
CA LEU A 52 -4.72 -3.34 9.39
C LEU A 52 -5.56 -3.95 8.26
N CYS A 53 -5.05 -5.01 7.62
CA CYS A 53 -5.75 -5.72 6.56
C CYS A 53 -7.00 -6.45 7.07
N GLN A 54 -7.02 -6.93 8.32
CA GLN A 54 -8.20 -7.54 8.94
C GLN A 54 -9.35 -6.56 9.15
N LEU A 55 -9.10 -5.25 9.10
CA LEU A 55 -10.10 -4.21 9.30
C LEU A 55 -10.72 -3.70 7.99
N SER A 56 -10.55 -4.42 6.85
CA SER A 56 -11.29 -4.13 5.61
C SER A 56 -12.79 -4.31 5.77
N GLY A 57 -13.56 -3.43 5.13
CA GLY A 57 -15.01 -3.53 4.99
C GLY A 57 -15.73 -2.34 5.60
N TYR A 58 -16.90 -2.58 6.22
CA TYR A 58 -17.78 -1.55 6.78
C TYR A 58 -17.14 -0.74 7.92
N SER A 59 -16.08 -1.28 8.54
CA SER A 59 -15.25 -0.66 9.59
C SER A 59 -13.92 -0.16 9.04
N TRP A 60 -13.84 0.20 7.75
CA TRP A 60 -12.62 0.74 7.18
C TRP A 60 -12.47 2.21 7.61
N PRO A 61 -11.41 2.59 8.36
CA PRO A 61 -11.17 3.97 8.78
C PRO A 61 -10.75 4.91 7.62
N GLY A 62 -10.96 4.46 6.37
CA GLY A 62 -10.75 5.26 5.16
C GLY A 62 -9.26 5.46 4.81
N PRO A 63 -8.88 6.65 4.32
CA PRO A 63 -7.56 6.90 3.71
C PRO A 63 -6.36 6.75 4.65
N THR A 64 -6.57 6.81 5.97
CA THR A 64 -5.51 6.67 6.99
C THR A 64 -4.87 5.28 6.96
N ALA A 65 -5.68 4.22 6.81
CA ALA A 65 -5.20 2.85 6.69
C ALA A 65 -4.40 2.64 5.40
N SER A 66 -4.81 3.24 4.28
CA SER A 66 -4.07 3.18 3.01
C SER A 66 -2.68 3.82 3.11
N ILE A 67 -2.55 4.96 3.81
CA ILE A 67 -1.26 5.63 4.03
C ILE A 67 -0.35 4.74 4.91
N ALA A 68 -0.90 4.12 5.95
CA ALA A 68 -0.18 3.20 6.81
C ALA A 68 0.32 1.96 6.04
N ILE A 69 -0.56 1.32 5.26
CA ILE A 69 -0.22 0.16 4.42
C ILE A 69 0.89 0.53 3.43
N ARG A 70 0.73 1.64 2.70
CA ARG A 70 1.73 2.14 1.75
C ARG A 70 3.09 2.37 2.41
N THR A 71 3.12 2.95 3.60
CA THR A 71 4.37 3.25 4.32
C THR A 71 5.09 1.97 4.74
N ILE A 72 4.34 0.96 5.23
CA ILE A 72 4.91 -0.34 5.59
C ILE A 72 5.47 -1.06 4.36
N ILE A 73 4.80 -0.97 3.22
CA ILE A 73 5.25 -1.56 1.94
C ILE A 73 6.53 -0.87 1.43
N ASN A 74 6.57 0.47 1.49
CA ASN A 74 7.71 1.26 1.01
C ASN A 74 9.00 1.03 1.80
N LYS A 75 8.91 0.50 3.01
CA LYS A 75 10.07 0.17 3.84
C LYS A 75 10.92 -1.01 3.34
N LYS A 76 10.61 -1.58 2.17
CA LYS A 76 11.38 -2.64 1.49
C LYS A 76 11.59 -3.89 2.36
N TYR A 77 10.70 -4.17 3.30
CA TYR A 77 10.78 -5.39 4.09
C TYR A 77 10.46 -6.62 3.25
N SER A 78 11.18 -7.74 3.44
CA SER A 78 10.73 -9.04 2.94
C SER A 78 9.52 -9.49 3.76
N LEU A 79 8.33 -9.05 3.35
CA LEU A 79 7.09 -9.46 4.01
C LEU A 79 6.93 -10.99 3.92
N PRO A 80 6.53 -11.66 5.01
CA PRO A 80 6.13 -13.05 4.93
C PRO A 80 4.98 -13.23 3.93
N LYS A 81 4.96 -14.33 3.17
CA LYS A 81 3.89 -14.62 2.19
C LYS A 81 2.49 -14.49 2.78
N ARG A 82 2.31 -14.88 4.05
CA ARG A 82 1.05 -14.70 4.78
C ARG A 82 0.56 -13.24 4.84
N ALA A 83 1.48 -12.28 4.99
CA ALA A 83 1.13 -10.86 4.99
C ALA A 83 0.75 -10.36 3.59
N VAL A 84 1.42 -10.86 2.54
CA VAL A 84 1.09 -10.54 1.14
C VAL A 84 -0.32 -11.04 0.80
N THR A 85 -0.63 -12.30 1.11
CA THR A 85 -1.96 -12.87 0.88
C THR A 85 -3.04 -12.13 1.68
N ALA A 86 -2.76 -11.74 2.93
CA ALA A 86 -3.71 -10.93 3.73
C ALA A 86 -4.00 -9.55 3.10
N VAL A 87 -3.03 -8.93 2.43
CA VAL A 87 -3.23 -7.68 1.70
C VAL A 87 -4.09 -7.92 0.45
N VAL A 88 -3.89 -9.02 -0.27
CA VAL A 88 -4.72 -9.37 -1.43
C VAL A 88 -6.16 -9.66 -1.00
N ASP A 89 -6.35 -10.40 0.09
CA ASP A 89 -7.67 -10.69 0.65
C ASP A 89 -8.39 -9.41 1.11
N HIS A 90 -7.64 -8.46 1.69
CA HIS A 90 -8.15 -7.14 2.03
C HIS A 90 -8.73 -6.43 0.80
N TYR A 91 -7.96 -6.35 -0.30
CA TYR A 91 -8.43 -5.72 -1.54
C TYR A 91 -9.58 -6.48 -2.21
N LYS A 92 -9.59 -7.81 -2.12
CA LYS A 92 -10.69 -8.65 -2.61
C LYS A 92 -12.02 -8.33 -1.90
N GLY A 93 -11.98 -7.96 -0.62
CA GLY A 93 -13.15 -7.56 0.15
C GLY A 93 -13.85 -6.30 -0.35
N PHE A 94 -13.17 -5.46 -1.15
CA PHE A 94 -13.74 -4.23 -1.74
C PHE A 94 -14.38 -4.45 -3.13
N ILE A 95 -14.30 -5.66 -3.70
CA ILE A 95 -14.98 -5.98 -4.98
C ILE A 95 -16.49 -5.71 -4.94
N PRO A 96 -17.24 -6.12 -3.89
CA PRO A 96 -18.68 -5.86 -3.82
C PRO A 96 -19.02 -4.48 -3.27
N ASP A 97 -18.04 -3.67 -2.85
CA ASP A 97 -18.29 -2.32 -2.32
C ASP A 97 -18.47 -1.35 -3.50
N GLU A 98 -19.62 -0.69 -3.59
CA GLU A 98 -19.93 0.28 -4.66
C GLU A 98 -19.40 1.69 -4.37
N ARG A 99 -18.75 1.90 -3.22
CA ARG A 99 -18.21 3.21 -2.84
C ARG A 99 -17.06 3.62 -3.76
N GLU A 100 -17.03 4.91 -4.10
CA GLU A 100 -15.91 5.49 -4.84
C GLU A 100 -14.65 5.50 -3.97
N MET A 101 -13.64 4.72 -4.37
CA MET A 101 -12.43 4.55 -3.58
C MET A 101 -11.52 5.78 -3.68
N PRO A 102 -10.96 6.27 -2.57
CA PRO A 102 -10.10 7.44 -2.59
C PRO A 102 -8.79 7.18 -3.35
N VAL A 103 -8.23 8.22 -3.96
CA VAL A 103 -6.95 8.16 -4.71
C VAL A 103 -5.82 7.50 -3.90
N LEU A 104 -5.76 7.76 -2.59
CA LEU A 104 -4.77 7.19 -1.68
C LEU A 104 -4.83 5.65 -1.62
N TRP A 105 -6.01 5.06 -1.81
CA TRP A 105 -6.18 3.61 -1.86
C TRP A 105 -5.60 3.03 -3.16
N HIS A 106 -5.85 3.68 -4.30
CA HIS A 106 -5.25 3.29 -5.57
C HIS A 106 -3.72 3.43 -5.53
N GLN A 107 -3.20 4.50 -4.92
CA GLN A 107 -1.77 4.70 -4.72
C GLN A 107 -1.14 3.63 -3.82
N SER A 108 -1.82 3.21 -2.74
CA SER A 108 -1.33 2.13 -1.89
C SER A 108 -1.29 0.78 -2.61
N LEU A 109 -2.27 0.52 -3.48
CA LEU A 109 -2.30 -0.68 -4.31
C LEU A 109 -1.21 -0.67 -5.38
N LEU A 110 -0.97 0.46 -6.04
CA LEU A 110 0.12 0.58 -7.02
C LEU A 110 1.48 0.30 -6.37
N ALA A 111 1.74 0.90 -5.20
CA ALA A 111 2.99 0.65 -4.45
C ALA A 111 3.14 -0.83 -4.05
N PHE A 112 2.03 -1.49 -3.70
CA PHE A 112 2.01 -2.93 -3.41
C PHE A 112 2.41 -3.76 -4.64
N VAL A 113 1.77 -3.52 -5.79
CA VAL A 113 2.01 -4.27 -7.03
C VAL A 113 3.43 -4.05 -7.55
N GLN A 114 3.89 -2.79 -7.61
CA GLN A 114 5.25 -2.46 -8.07
C GLN A 114 6.32 -3.19 -7.25
N ARG A 115 6.09 -3.36 -5.94
CA ARG A 115 7.08 -3.94 -5.03
C ARG A 115 6.98 -5.47 -4.93
N TYR A 116 5.77 -6.01 -4.88
CA TYR A 116 5.53 -7.45 -4.62
C TYR A 116 5.17 -8.25 -5.86
N LYS A 117 5.28 -7.68 -7.08
CA LYS A 117 4.98 -8.38 -8.34
C LYS A 117 5.60 -9.78 -8.49
N HIS A 118 6.82 -9.98 -7.98
CA HIS A 118 7.50 -11.29 -8.05
C HIS A 118 7.01 -12.31 -7.02
N GLU A 119 6.41 -11.85 -5.93
CA GLU A 119 5.91 -12.69 -4.83
C GLU A 119 4.44 -13.11 -5.02
N LEU A 120 3.73 -12.50 -5.97
CA LEU A 120 2.31 -12.77 -6.23
C LEU A 120 2.10 -14.05 -7.05
N SER A 121 1.07 -14.81 -6.66
CA SER A 121 0.57 -15.99 -7.37
C SER A 121 -0.36 -15.59 -8.52
N GLN A 122 -0.50 -16.46 -9.52
CA GLN A 122 -1.41 -16.19 -10.66
C GLN A 122 -2.86 -15.98 -10.22
N SER A 123 -3.33 -16.70 -9.19
CA SER A 123 -4.67 -16.51 -8.61
C SER A 123 -4.82 -15.13 -7.95
N GLU A 124 -3.79 -14.66 -7.26
CA GLU A 124 -3.76 -13.34 -6.61
C GLU A 124 -3.76 -12.23 -7.66
N ILE A 125 -2.98 -12.37 -8.73
CA ILE A 125 -2.96 -11.41 -9.86
C ILE A 125 -4.33 -11.32 -10.53
N ARG A 126 -4.99 -12.45 -10.80
CA ARG A 126 -6.36 -12.47 -11.34
C ARG A 126 -7.35 -11.76 -10.41
N THR A 127 -7.22 -11.97 -9.10
CA THR A 127 -8.04 -11.30 -8.09
C THR A 127 -7.84 -9.78 -8.12
N LEU A 128 -6.58 -9.31 -8.16
CA LEU A 128 -6.28 -7.88 -8.24
C LEU A 128 -6.77 -7.24 -9.54
N LYS A 129 -6.73 -7.96 -10.66
CA LYS A 129 -7.33 -7.51 -11.92
C LYS A 129 -8.86 -7.36 -11.81
N ALA A 130 -9.54 -8.27 -11.11
CA ALA A 130 -10.97 -8.16 -10.87
C ALA A 130 -11.30 -6.93 -10.00
N VAL A 131 -10.50 -6.68 -8.96
CA VAL A 131 -10.62 -5.46 -8.12
C VAL A 131 -10.48 -4.19 -8.95
N MET A 132 -9.51 -4.13 -9.87
CA MET A 132 -9.32 -2.97 -10.77
C MET A 132 -10.42 -2.80 -11.82
N LYS A 133 -11.16 -3.87 -12.14
CA LYS A 133 -12.32 -3.79 -13.01
C LYS A 133 -13.54 -3.24 -12.27
N ALA A 134 -13.69 -3.58 -10.99
CA ALA A 134 -14.75 -3.05 -10.13
C ALA A 134 -14.51 -1.55 -9.81
N HIS A 135 -13.25 -1.18 -9.53
CA HIS A 135 -12.85 0.18 -9.14
C HIS A 135 -11.84 0.80 -10.12
N PRO A 136 -12.30 1.36 -11.26
CA PRO A 136 -11.43 1.95 -12.25
C PRO A 136 -11.04 3.40 -11.90
N HIS A 137 -9.74 3.70 -11.97
CA HIS A 137 -9.19 5.06 -11.89
C HIS A 137 -8.44 5.40 -13.19
N LYS A 138 -8.67 6.59 -13.77
CA LYS A 138 -8.20 6.95 -15.13
C LYS A 138 -6.70 6.76 -15.36
N GLU A 139 -5.85 7.19 -14.43
CA GLU A 139 -4.39 7.13 -14.62
C GLU A 139 -3.74 5.93 -13.90
N ILE A 140 -4.00 5.78 -12.61
CA ILE A 140 -3.36 4.76 -11.77
C ILE A 140 -3.70 3.32 -12.20
N THR A 141 -4.94 3.05 -12.63
CA THR A 141 -5.32 1.69 -13.05
C THR A 141 -4.55 1.22 -14.28
N ILE A 142 -4.14 2.13 -15.17
CA ILE A 142 -3.33 1.78 -16.35
C ILE A 142 -1.94 1.32 -15.90
N GLU A 143 -1.31 2.03 -14.95
CA GLU A 143 -0.02 1.65 -14.39
C GLU A 143 -0.08 0.31 -13.64
N ILE A 144 -1.12 0.11 -12.82
CA ILE A 144 -1.32 -1.16 -12.09
C ILE A 144 -1.47 -2.33 -13.08
N ARG A 145 -2.29 -2.16 -14.12
CA ARG A 145 -2.47 -3.21 -15.14
C ARG A 145 -1.17 -3.53 -15.87
N ARG A 146 -0.39 -2.51 -16.23
CA ARG A 146 0.92 -2.66 -16.87
C ARG A 146 1.87 -3.47 -16.00
N GLU A 147 1.98 -3.15 -14.71
CA GLU A 147 2.84 -3.88 -13.78
C GLU A 147 2.37 -5.32 -13.53
N LEU A 148 1.06 -5.56 -13.43
CA LEU A 148 0.51 -6.91 -13.28
C LEU A 148 0.75 -7.79 -14.52
N SER A 149 0.61 -7.23 -15.72
CA SER A 149 0.94 -7.93 -16.97
C SER A 149 2.44 -8.25 -17.05
N ALA A 150 3.31 -7.30 -16.72
CA ALA A 150 4.75 -7.54 -16.66
C ALA A 150 5.13 -8.65 -15.65
N ALA A 151 4.40 -8.73 -14.52
CA ALA A 151 4.58 -9.78 -13.53
C ALA A 151 4.20 -11.17 -14.08
N GLU A 152 3.10 -11.28 -14.82
CA GLU A 152 2.67 -12.51 -15.49
C GLU A 152 3.64 -12.94 -16.59
N ASP A 153 4.13 -11.99 -17.39
CA ASP A 153 5.06 -12.25 -18.49
C ASP A 153 6.41 -12.77 -17.97
N THR A 154 6.91 -12.15 -16.89
CA THR A 154 8.14 -12.59 -16.20
C THR A 154 8.00 -14.02 -15.69
N ARG A 155 6.81 -14.41 -15.20
CA ARG A 155 6.55 -15.74 -14.63
C ARG A 155 6.26 -16.81 -15.68
N THR A 156 5.70 -16.43 -16.82
CA THR A 156 5.34 -17.34 -17.93
C THR A 156 6.54 -17.69 -18.81
N GLY A 157 7.72 -17.11 -18.56
CA GLY A 157 8.95 -17.51 -19.23
C GLY A 157 9.01 -17.07 -20.70
N LYS A 158 8.45 -15.89 -21.04
CA LYS A 158 8.85 -15.18 -22.27
C LYS A 158 10.21 -14.49 -22.06
N MET A 159 11.24 -15.27 -21.78
CA MET A 159 12.64 -14.86 -21.94
C MET A 159 13.12 -15.31 -23.31
N LEU A 160 12.82 -14.53 -24.35
CA LEU A 160 13.72 -14.38 -25.50
C LEU A 160 13.56 -12.96 -26.04
N ALA A 161 14.50 -12.10 -25.62
CA ALA A 161 15.16 -11.05 -26.39
C ALA A 161 15.30 -9.75 -25.58
N GLY A 162 16.56 -9.42 -25.25
CA GLY A 162 17.00 -8.03 -25.28
C GLY A 162 17.30 -7.39 -23.93
N LEU A 163 18.59 -7.46 -23.59
CA LEU A 163 19.37 -6.39 -22.95
C LEU A 163 19.21 -6.17 -21.44
N ALA A 164 20.14 -6.75 -20.69
CA ALA A 164 20.83 -6.01 -19.64
C ALA A 164 21.94 -5.16 -20.32
N PRO A 165 22.31 -3.99 -19.77
CA PRO A 165 23.28 -4.04 -18.68
C PRO A 165 23.01 -3.08 -17.49
N ALA A 166 23.84 -3.32 -16.49
CA ALA A 166 24.05 -2.69 -15.19
C ALA A 166 23.92 -1.16 -15.10
N GLY A 167 23.63 -0.68 -13.89
CA GLY A 167 23.90 0.70 -13.49
C GLY A 167 23.14 1.10 -12.23
N GLY A 168 23.82 1.15 -11.09
CA GLY A 168 23.27 1.75 -9.88
C GLY A 168 23.01 3.24 -10.09
N ALA A 169 21.81 3.69 -9.73
CA ALA A 169 21.53 5.09 -9.47
C ALA A 169 20.33 5.17 -8.51
N SER A 170 20.57 5.86 -7.40
CA SER A 170 19.57 6.44 -6.52
C SER A 170 18.47 7.13 -7.32
N ASN A 171 17.29 6.51 -7.39
CA ASN A 171 16.08 7.14 -7.90
C ASN A 171 14.97 6.93 -6.86
N ASP A 172 14.68 7.99 -6.11
CA ASP A 172 13.44 8.09 -5.35
C ASP A 172 12.27 8.06 -6.34
N PRO A 173 11.42 7.00 -6.37
CA PRO A 173 10.36 6.88 -7.37
C PRO A 173 9.10 7.68 -7.00
N PHE A 174 9.14 8.44 -5.91
CA PHE A 174 8.00 9.17 -5.40
C PHE A 174 8.29 10.66 -5.37
N PRO A 175 7.64 11.46 -6.22
CA PRO A 175 7.47 12.87 -5.92
C PRO A 175 6.87 12.98 -4.52
N SER A 176 7.46 13.83 -3.68
CA SER A 176 6.97 14.08 -2.32
C SER A 176 5.47 14.33 -2.32
N LEU A 177 4.79 13.78 -1.30
CA LEU A 177 3.35 13.86 -0.99
C LEU A 177 2.72 15.28 -0.99
N ARG A 178 3.47 16.32 -1.33
CA ARG A 178 3.01 17.69 -1.52
C ARG A 178 2.36 17.97 -2.87
N GLN A 179 2.56 17.12 -3.88
CA GLN A 179 2.04 17.39 -5.24
C GLN A 179 0.58 16.98 -5.47
N PHE A 180 -0.03 16.22 -4.56
CA PHE A 180 -1.43 15.76 -4.71
C PHE A 180 -2.40 16.38 -3.69
N THR A 181 -1.96 17.34 -2.88
CA THR A 181 -2.91 18.17 -2.14
C THR A 181 -3.40 19.27 -3.08
N ALA A 182 -4.50 19.02 -3.78
CA ALA A 182 -5.28 20.10 -4.38
C ALA A 182 -5.62 21.11 -3.27
N PRO A 183 -5.53 22.43 -3.52
CA PRO A 183 -6.00 23.40 -2.57
C PRO A 183 -7.53 23.33 -2.56
N ALA A 184 -8.10 22.70 -1.53
CA ALA A 184 -9.48 22.97 -1.18
C ALA A 184 -9.52 24.41 -0.63
N ALA A 185 -9.72 25.37 -1.53
CA ALA A 185 -10.15 26.71 -1.18
C ALA A 185 -11.54 26.58 -0.54
N MET A 186 -11.58 26.61 0.79
CA MET A 186 -12.78 27.03 1.51
C MET A 186 -12.82 28.55 1.42
N ASP A 187 -13.58 29.04 0.45
CA ASP A 187 -14.12 30.38 0.49
C ASP A 187 -15.28 30.36 1.49
N LEU A 188 -15.08 31.00 2.64
CA LEU A 188 -16.14 31.32 3.59
C LEU A 188 -16.39 32.82 3.43
N SER A 189 -17.47 33.14 2.73
CA SER A 189 -18.25 34.38 2.87
C SER A 189 -19.72 34.01 2.89
#